data_AF-A0A0D0E1I9-F1
#
_entry.id   AF-A0A0D0E1I9-F1
#
_cell.length_a   1.000
_cell.length_b   1.000
_cell.length_c   1.000
_cell.angle_alpha   90.00
_cell.angle_beta   90.00
_cell.angle_gamma   90.00
#
_symmetry.space_group_name_H-M   'P 1'
#
loop_
_entity.id
_entity.type
_entity.pdbx_description
1 polymer ?
#
loop_
_entity_poly.entity_id
_entity_poly.type
_entity_poly.pdbx_seq_one_letter_code
_entity_poly.pdbx_strand_id
1 'polypeptide(L)'
;MRVRVQLEAFKEKIPIEADKLNSNITEVEIKLCALTIVCTFLNPYAAEWDADRYVNAVKAGPPRSSESRKVAQLKLDKYYRPLELGHLIEPATIVDIHGQILVWYLPGILTNFRVVSQCS
;
A
#
# COMPACT_ATOMS: atom_id res chain seq x y z
N MET A 1 2.39 -19.62 -4.65
CA MET A 1 1.23 -20.06 -3.84
C MET A 1 0.63 -18.81 -3.23
N ARG A 2 -0.52 -18.33 -3.73
CA ARG A 2 -1.23 -17.16 -3.15
C ARG A 2 -2.19 -17.68 -2.08
N VAL A 3 -2.06 -17.22 -0.85
CA VAL A 3 -2.95 -17.62 0.24
C VAL A 3 -4.20 -16.75 0.15
N ARG A 4 -5.31 -17.31 -0.34
CA ARG A 4 -6.64 -16.68 -0.21
C ARG A 4 -7.08 -16.79 1.24
N VAL A 5 -6.67 -15.84 2.07
CA VAL A 5 -7.21 -15.72 3.43
C VAL A 5 -8.60 -15.12 3.30
N GLN A 6 -9.64 -15.82 3.77
CA GLN A 6 -11.02 -15.32 3.81
C GLN A 6 -11.15 -14.21 4.86
N LEU A 7 -10.63 -13.02 4.55
CA LEU A 7 -10.80 -11.81 5.36
C LEU A 7 -12.29 -11.48 5.57
N GLU A 8 -13.13 -11.80 4.60
CA GLU A 8 -14.58 -11.57 4.66
C GLU A 8 -15.25 -12.32 5.82
N ALA A 9 -14.85 -13.55 6.10
CA ALA A 9 -15.38 -14.32 7.22
C ALA A 9 -15.00 -13.74 8.60
N PHE A 10 -13.95 -12.92 8.66
CA PHE A 10 -13.57 -12.20 9.89
C PHE A 10 -14.33 -10.88 10.01
N LYS A 11 -14.50 -10.15 8.90
CA LYS A 11 -15.28 -8.90 8.86
C LYS A 11 -16.74 -9.12 9.25
N GLU A 12 -17.37 -10.22 8.82
CA GLU A 12 -18.75 -10.57 9.16
C GLU A 12 -18.97 -10.92 10.64
N LYS A 13 -17.91 -11.33 11.36
CA LYS A 13 -17.97 -11.72 12.77
C LYS A 13 -17.72 -10.57 13.75
N ILE A 14 -17.36 -9.39 13.26
CA ILE A 14 -17.16 -8.21 14.11
C ILE A 14 -18.56 -7.69 14.47
N PRO A 15 -18.97 -7.74 15.74
CA PRO A 15 -20.25 -7.17 16.14
C PRO A 15 -20.23 -5.67 15.80
N ILE A 16 -21.22 -5.23 15.04
CA ILE A 16 -21.53 -3.80 14.84
C ILE A 16 -22.23 -3.30 16.12
N GLU A 17 -21.65 -3.55 17.28
CA GLU A 17 -22.02 -2.77 18.45
C GLU A 17 -21.31 -1.43 18.29
N ALA A 18 -22.11 -0.41 17.95
CA ALA A 18 -21.71 0.98 17.93
C ALA A 18 -21.36 1.40 19.36
N ASP A 19 -20.21 0.91 19.83
CA ASP A 19 -19.67 1.28 21.11
C ASP A 19 -19.22 2.73 20.95
N LYS A 20 -19.94 3.62 21.63
CA LYS A 20 -19.76 5.08 21.64
C LYS A 20 -18.29 5.41 21.55
N LEU A 21 -17.87 6.03 20.43
CA LEU A 21 -16.59 6.70 20.16
C LEU A 21 -15.57 6.63 21.30
N ASN A 22 -15.15 5.43 21.70
CA ASN A 22 -14.17 5.25 22.74
C ASN A 22 -12.86 5.42 21.97
N SER A 23 -12.09 6.44 22.34
CA SER A 23 -10.78 6.71 21.74
C SER A 23 -9.81 5.52 21.82
N ASN A 24 -10.13 4.54 22.68
CA ASN A 24 -9.35 3.33 22.88
C ASN A 24 -9.45 2.39 21.67
N ILE A 25 -8.31 1.85 21.27
CA ILE A 25 -8.22 0.80 20.25
C ILE A 25 -8.65 -0.53 20.89
N THR A 26 -9.62 -1.21 20.29
CA THR A 26 -10.14 -2.48 20.80
C THR A 26 -9.26 -3.66 20.37
N GLU A 27 -9.36 -4.79 21.08
CA GLU A 27 -8.63 -6.02 20.73
C GLU A 27 -9.03 -6.54 19.34
N VAL A 28 -10.30 -6.38 18.96
CA VAL A 28 -10.80 -6.76 17.63
C VAL A 28 -10.14 -5.94 16.53
N GLU A 29 -9.96 -4.64 16.74
CA GLU A 29 -9.28 -3.76 15.80
C GLU A 29 -7.80 -4.11 15.65
N ILE A 30 -7.12 -4.44 16.76
CA ILE A 30 -5.73 -4.92 16.72
C ILE A 30 -5.64 -6.21 15.90
N LYS A 31 -6.56 -7.17 16.12
CA LYS A 31 -6.61 -8.44 15.38
C LYS A 31 -6.86 -8.21 13.89
N LEU A 32 -7.79 -7.31 13.54
CA LEU A 32 -8.09 -6.95 12.15
C LEU A 32 -6.88 -6.31 11.47
N CYS A 33 -6.23 -5.34 12.12
CA CYS A 33 -5.02 -4.71 11.63
C CYS A 33 -3.90 -5.73 11.40
N ALA A 34 -3.63 -6.58 12.40
CA ALA A 34 -2.61 -7.61 12.32
C ALA A 34 -2.89 -8.59 11.18
N LEU A 35 -4.13 -9.05 11.04
CA LEU A 35 -4.52 -9.96 9.97
C LEU A 35 -4.35 -9.31 8.59
N THR A 36 -4.74 -8.04 8.45
CA THR A 36 -4.60 -7.29 7.20
C THR A 36 -3.14 -7.14 6.81
N ILE A 37 -2.28 -6.77 7.76
CA ILE A 37 -0.82 -6.68 7.58
C ILE A 37 -0.24 -8.03 7.17
N VAL A 38 -0.61 -9.13 7.84
CA VAL A 38 -0.12 -10.46 7.46
C VAL A 38 -0.55 -10.81 6.03
N CYS A 39 -1.79 -10.50 5.65
CA CYS A 39 -2.27 -10.76 4.29
C CYS A 39 -1.50 -9.98 3.22
N THR A 40 -1.06 -8.74 3.49
CA THR A 40 -0.26 -7.98 2.50
C THR A 40 1.08 -8.64 2.22
N PHE A 41 1.73 -9.21 3.24
CA PHE A 41 3.00 -9.94 3.08
C PHE A 41 2.83 -11.28 2.35
N LEU A 42 1.66 -11.89 2.45
CA LEU A 42 1.34 -13.13 1.71
C LEU A 42 0.94 -12.87 0.26
N ASN A 43 0.77 -11.61 -0.14
CA ASN A 43 0.36 -11.20 -1.49
C ASN A 43 1.27 -10.10 -2.08
N PRO A 44 2.58 -10.37 -2.28
CA PRO A 44 3.49 -9.40 -2.88
C PRO A 44 3.38 -9.36 -4.41
N TYR A 45 3.43 -8.15 -4.95
CA TYR A 45 3.59 -7.87 -6.38
C TYR A 45 4.98 -7.32 -6.63
N ALA A 46 5.76 -8.01 -7.45
CA ALA A 46 7.10 -7.56 -7.82
C ALA A 46 7.02 -6.51 -8.93
N ALA A 47 7.60 -5.35 -8.68
CA ALA A 47 7.93 -4.36 -9.69
C ALA A 47 9.38 -4.54 -10.13
N GLU A 48 9.67 -4.28 -11.41
CA GLU A 48 11.05 -4.28 -11.94
C GLU A 48 11.87 -3.04 -11.51
N TRP A 49 11.44 -2.38 -10.45
CA TRP A 49 12.10 -1.20 -9.91
C TRP A 49 13.28 -1.61 -9.05
N ASP A 50 14.35 -0.83 -9.14
CA ASP A 50 15.46 -0.86 -8.19
C ASP A 50 15.40 0.44 -7.38
N ALA A 51 14.92 0.36 -6.14
CA ALA A 51 14.70 1.54 -5.30
C ALA A 51 16.01 2.26 -4.97
N ASP A 52 17.07 1.52 -4.70
CA ASP A 52 18.38 2.08 -4.39
C ASP A 52 18.95 2.85 -5.58
N ARG A 53 18.83 2.28 -6.78
CA ARG A 53 19.22 2.95 -8.02
C ARG A 53 18.37 4.19 -8.29
N TYR A 54 17.07 4.14 -8.00
CA TYR A 54 16.17 5.29 -8.14
C TYR A 54 16.60 6.44 -7.23
N VAL A 55 16.82 6.15 -5.95
CA VAL A 55 17.27 7.14 -4.97
C VAL A 55 18.58 7.79 -5.39
N ASN A 56 19.54 7.01 -5.89
CA ASN A 56 20.81 7.53 -6.40
C ASN A 56 20.62 8.42 -7.65
N ALA A 57 19.68 8.06 -8.54
CA ALA A 57 19.37 8.85 -9.72
C ALA A 57 18.73 10.21 -9.38
N VAL A 58 17.89 10.27 -8.34
CA VAL A 58 17.22 11.51 -7.91
C VAL A 58 18.14 12.40 -7.06
N LYS A 59 19.06 11.82 -6.28
CA LYS A 59 20.05 12.56 -5.46
C LYS A 59 21.08 13.35 -6.27
N ALA A 60 21.18 13.14 -7.58
CA ALA A 60 22.08 13.87 -8.48
C ALA A 60 21.77 15.39 -8.60
N GLY A 61 20.77 15.89 -7.86
CA GLY A 61 20.40 17.30 -7.77
C GLY A 61 19.40 17.70 -8.87
N PRO A 62 18.56 18.71 -8.63
CA PRO A 62 17.58 19.13 -9.61
C PRO A 62 18.31 19.67 -10.86
N PRO A 63 17.90 19.25 -12.06
CA PRO A 63 18.48 19.79 -13.29
C PRO A 63 18.33 21.31 -13.36
N ARG A 64 19.42 21.98 -13.76
CA ARG A 64 19.58 23.45 -13.75
C ARG A 64 18.66 24.20 -14.71
N SER A 65 18.03 23.50 -15.66
CA SER A 65 17.11 24.09 -16.64
C SER A 65 15.85 23.25 -16.80
N SER A 66 14.78 23.88 -17.28
CA SER A 66 13.50 23.23 -17.59
C SER A 66 13.66 22.07 -18.58
N GLU A 67 14.51 22.25 -19.59
CA GLU A 67 14.77 21.23 -20.61
C GLU A 67 15.54 20.03 -20.02
N SER A 68 16.56 20.29 -19.19
CA SER A 68 17.28 19.25 -18.46
C SER A 68 16.36 18.47 -17.51
N ARG A 69 15.31 19.10 -16.98
CA ARG A 69 14.29 18.47 -16.13
C ARG A 69 13.41 17.51 -16.89
N LYS A 70 12.95 17.89 -18.08
CA LYS A 70 12.20 16.98 -18.97
C LYS A 70 13.03 15.77 -19.37
N VAL A 71 14.30 15.96 -19.73
CA VAL A 71 15.20 14.86 -20.10
C VAL A 71 15.46 13.93 -18.92
N ALA A 72 15.65 14.46 -17.71
CA ALA A 72 15.79 13.64 -16.52
C ALA A 72 14.52 12.83 -16.22
N GLN A 73 13.34 13.45 -16.34
CA GLN A 73 12.05 12.78 -16.15
C GLN A 73 11.86 11.65 -17.17
N LEU A 74 12.09 11.91 -18.45
CA LEU A 74 11.99 10.89 -19.51
C LEU A 74 12.93 9.70 -19.29
N LYS A 75 14.13 9.95 -18.74
CA LYS A 75 15.06 8.88 -18.37
C LYS A 75 14.50 8.06 -17.21
N LEU A 76 13.93 8.69 -16.18
CA LEU A 76 13.30 7.97 -15.07
C LEU A 76 12.11 7.14 -15.57
N ASP A 77 11.21 7.72 -16.37
CA ASP A 77 10.03 7.04 -16.89
C ASP A 77 10.38 5.82 -17.77
N LYS A 78 11.56 5.85 -18.42
CA LYS A 78 12.07 4.71 -19.20
C LYS A 78 12.43 3.51 -18.32
N TYR A 79 13.03 3.74 -17.16
CA TYR A 79 13.55 2.67 -16.28
C TYR A 79 12.61 2.29 -15.14
N TYR A 80 11.69 3.19 -14.76
CA TYR A 80 10.79 3.04 -13.61
C TYR A 80 9.35 3.13 -14.09
N ARG A 81 8.94 2.16 -14.91
CA ARG A 81 7.58 2.12 -15.46
C ARG A 81 6.56 1.79 -14.37
N PRO A 82 5.39 2.45 -14.36
CA PRO A 82 4.31 2.06 -13.46
C PRO A 82 3.92 0.60 -13.64
N LEU A 83 3.64 -0.09 -12.54
CA LEU A 83 3.15 -1.46 -12.57
C LEU A 83 1.66 -1.47 -12.91
N GLU A 84 1.27 -2.15 -13.99
CA GLU A 84 -0.13 -2.27 -14.41
C GLU A 84 -0.84 -3.37 -13.61
N LEU A 85 -1.30 -3.05 -12.40
CA LEU A 85 -1.95 -4.00 -11.49
C LEU A 85 -3.47 -4.09 -11.65
N GLY A 86 -4.08 -3.20 -12.44
CA GLY A 86 -5.54 -3.05 -12.46
C GLY A 86 -6.10 -2.64 -11.10
N HIS A 87 -7.29 -3.12 -10.75
CA HIS A 87 -7.92 -2.82 -9.47
C HIS A 87 -7.53 -3.86 -8.42
N LEU A 88 -6.79 -3.43 -7.40
CA LEU A 88 -6.50 -4.25 -6.23
C LEU A 88 -7.73 -4.27 -5.31
N ILE A 89 -8.13 -5.47 -4.89
CA ILE A 89 -9.28 -5.69 -4.00
C ILE A 89 -8.81 -6.28 -2.66
N GLU A 90 -7.81 -7.16 -2.71
CA GLU A 90 -7.23 -7.82 -1.54
C GLU A 90 -6.02 -7.03 -1.01
N PRO A 91 -5.73 -7.09 0.30
CA PRO A 91 -4.50 -6.52 0.84
C PRO A 91 -3.27 -7.05 0.11
N ALA A 92 -2.34 -6.15 -0.21
CA ALA A 92 -1.16 -6.48 -0.99
C ALA A 92 0.02 -5.57 -0.64
N THR A 93 1.23 -6.06 -0.93
CA THR A 93 2.44 -5.24 -0.98
C THR A 93 2.93 -5.15 -2.42
N ILE A 94 3.49 -4.01 -2.81
CA ILE A 94 4.30 -3.90 -4.02
C ILE A 94 5.75 -3.80 -3.57
N VAL A 95 6.60 -4.68 -4.10
CA VAL A 95 8.01 -4.77 -3.74
C VAL A 95 8.90 -4.52 -4.95
N ASP A 96 10.10 -4.00 -4.72
CA ASP A 96 11.13 -3.82 -5.73
C ASP A 96 11.90 -5.13 -6.02
N ILE A 97 12.88 -5.10 -6.92
CA ILE A 97 13.66 -6.29 -7.30
C ILE A 97 14.48 -6.89 -6.14
N HIS A 98 14.73 -6.13 -5.08
CA HIS A 98 15.46 -6.53 -3.88
C HIS A 98 14.53 -6.93 -2.74
N GLY A 99 13.21 -6.91 -2.97
CA GLY A 99 12.20 -7.20 -1.96
C GLY A 99 11.89 -6.04 -1.02
N GLN A 100 12.37 -4.82 -1.30
CA GLN A 100 12.04 -3.63 -0.53
C GLN A 100 10.59 -3.23 -0.83
N ILE A 101 9.82 -2.91 0.21
CA ILE A 101 8.42 -2.53 0.04
C ILE A 101 8.32 -1.11 -0.50
N LEU A 102 7.74 -0.98 -1.70
CA LEU A 102 7.45 0.29 -2.35
C LEU A 102 6.08 0.83 -1.93
N VAL A 103 5.07 -0.05 -1.83
CA VAL A 103 3.69 0.33 -1.53
C VAL A 103 3.02 -0.72 -0.64
N TRP A 104 2.22 -0.24 0.31
CA TRP A 104 1.27 -1.03 1.07
C TRP A 104 -0.15 -0.72 0.63
N TYR A 105 -0.88 -1.72 0.14
CA TYR A 105 -2.31 -1.63 -0.11
C TYR A 105 -3.05 -2.35 1.01
N LEU A 106 -3.69 -1.56 1.89
CA LEU A 106 -4.27 -2.01 3.16
C LEU A 106 -5.78 -1.71 3.23
N PRO A 107 -6.60 -2.35 2.39
CA PRO A 107 -8.04 -2.11 2.36
C PRO A 107 -8.67 -2.55 3.67
N GLY A 108 -9.52 -1.70 4.26
CA GLY A 108 -10.27 -2.03 5.47
C GLY A 108 -9.42 -2.26 6.73
N ILE A 109 -8.17 -1.77 6.75
CA ILE A 109 -7.32 -1.83 7.96
C ILE A 109 -7.94 -1.03 9.13
N LEU A 110 -8.69 0.02 8.81
CA LEU A 110 -9.48 0.78 9.78
C LEU A 110 -10.95 0.32 9.71
N THR A 111 -11.57 0.24 10.87
CA THR A 111 -13.02 0.03 10.99
C THR A 111 -13.78 1.26 10.51
N ASN A 112 -15.00 1.06 10.00
CA ASN A 112 -15.83 2.17 9.47
C ASN A 112 -16.03 3.30 10.47
N PHE A 113 -16.08 2.99 11.78
CA PHE A 113 -16.22 3.99 12.85
C PHE A 113 -15.02 4.92 13.00
N ARG A 114 -13.82 4.51 12.54
CA ARG A 114 -12.60 5.32 12.56
C ARG A 114 -12.38 6.10 11.27
N VAL A 115 -13.14 5.82 10.23
CA VAL A 115 -13.07 6.53 8.95
C VAL A 115 -14.05 7.70 8.99
N VAL A 116 -13.53 8.91 8.93
CA VAL A 116 -14.38 10.10 8.76
C VAL A 116 -14.91 10.08 7.34
N SER A 117 -16.16 9.65 7.16
CA SER A 117 -16.88 9.88 5.91
C SER A 117 -17.06 11.38 5.73
N GLN A 118 -16.42 11.96 4.73
CA GLN A 118 -16.77 13.32 4.30
C GLN A 118 -18.22 13.26 3.80
N CYS A 119 -19.12 13.97 4.48
CA CYS A 119 -20.45 14.21 3.97
C CYS A 119 -20.31 15.04 2.69
N SER A 120 -20.60 14.43 1.54
CA SER A 120 -20.81 15.11 0.25
C SER A 120 -22.22 15.65 0.15
#